data_AF-A0A4R1NTB1-F1
#
_entry.id   AF-A0A4R1NTB1-F1
#
_cell.length_a   1.000
_cell.length_b   1.000
_cell.length_c   1.000
_cell.angle_alpha   90.00
_cell.angle_beta   90.00
_cell.angle_gamma   90.00
#
_symmetry.space_group_name_H-M   'P 1'
#
loop_
_entity.id
_entity.type
_entity.pdbx_description
1 polymer ?
#
loop_
_entity_poly.entity_id
_entity_poly.type
_entity_poly.pdbx_seq_one_letter_code
_entity_poly.pdbx_strand_id
1 'polypeptide(L)'
;MSYLIPHFTRVLMLALALILPIKAMAQSDLAIFAPEEGDSLTVPLQGEWGFAWGELLSPMEAHKAYTEGTLERAPVPSRWQDFIPKDPENPYYHGVATYVAPVDVPLTNEHLVLAMSTISEAYRVYWVPLVGPHYWHMVAEAGHMEGEPQAAIRNQVHDFQGRGKGLLVLQVRKDVFGWSGINSWNGILNKPEITTREANLAERTHHELILGIVVGIIMFTMAQNFFLYGLNPKDAAPFYLAFGCLLIAMRALILWDKIELWFGPEWFVIRMRLEMMNIVFATTMLVGLNRALLPDYYPAWLMRAVLTVVALLCGFILTAPPDMMSNSLPVYQAHALFVCVASLWGIVRAILAREQGAVFASVALGTLIFGASHDVVSVILTDYEVLLIEHAFTATMVFYTFLIGQRFAQSQRRATTLMEERATLQRMHRAAVNSARHDHLTGLLNRQAFDHEFALAWEGMAKSGEPMAMVLFDIDHFKAFNDTHGHQVGDIVLKSLGESLRNANMRRADSVCRYGGEEFAVILPNTNEEEAACIADRLRKEISAMRVSTDDGTILRITCSFGVAEARNRTTTVNALLRNADDSLYDAKRAGRNRVRTYSGLVSQPAVA
;
A
#
# COMPACT_ATOMS: atom_id res chain seq x y z
N MET A 1 10.66 29.90 15.84
CA MET A 1 11.16 28.75 16.65
C MET A 1 10.94 28.94 18.15
N SER A 2 11.05 30.15 18.71
CA SER A 2 10.85 30.46 20.13
C SER A 2 9.42 30.30 20.68
N TYR A 3 8.39 30.30 19.83
CA TYR A 3 6.99 30.07 20.23
C TYR A 3 6.59 28.59 20.32
N LEU A 4 7.32 27.67 19.68
CA LEU A 4 6.98 26.23 19.73
C LEU A 4 7.58 25.51 20.94
N ILE A 5 8.70 26.01 21.47
CA ILE A 5 9.44 25.36 22.56
C ILE A 5 8.57 25.22 23.82
N PRO A 6 7.86 26.25 24.33
CA PRO A 6 7.05 26.11 25.55
C PRO A 6 5.88 25.13 25.41
N HIS A 7 5.29 25.03 24.22
CA HIS A 7 4.24 24.06 23.92
C HIS A 7 4.79 22.64 23.80
N PHE A 8 5.97 22.48 23.21
CA PHE A 8 6.67 21.19 23.17
C PHE A 8 7.08 20.74 24.57
N THR A 9 7.57 21.65 25.43
CA THR A 9 7.89 21.34 26.82
C THR A 9 6.64 21.00 27.62
N ARG A 10 5.49 21.65 27.38
CA ARG A 10 4.21 21.30 28.03
C ARG A 10 3.66 19.95 27.57
N VAL A 11 3.74 19.64 26.28
CA VAL A 11 3.35 18.32 25.74
C VAL A 11 4.30 17.23 26.25
N LEU A 12 5.60 17.53 26.34
CA LEU A 12 6.60 16.62 26.90
C LEU A 12 6.41 16.44 28.41
N MET A 13 6.04 17.48 29.16
CA MET A 13 5.71 17.39 30.59
C MET A 13 4.38 16.68 30.84
N LEU A 14 3.38 16.81 29.97
CA LEU A 14 2.15 16.00 30.00
C LEU A 14 2.45 14.53 29.67
N ALA A 15 3.32 14.27 28.69
CA ALA A 15 3.80 12.93 28.37
C ALA A 15 4.65 12.34 29.50
N LEU A 16 5.45 13.14 30.20
CA LEU A 16 6.22 12.74 31.39
C LEU A 16 5.34 12.54 32.62
N ALA A 17 4.27 13.33 32.78
CA ALA A 17 3.28 13.16 33.83
C ALA A 17 2.47 11.87 33.65
N LEU A 18 2.23 11.43 32.40
CA LEU A 18 1.70 10.11 32.06
C LEU A 18 2.70 8.96 32.36
N ILE A 19 3.98 9.27 32.65
CA ILE A 19 5.06 8.30 32.89
C ILE A 19 5.42 8.16 34.39
N LEU A 20 4.91 9.00 35.29
CA LEU A 20 5.25 8.91 36.71
C LEU A 20 4.29 7.98 37.47
N PRO A 21 4.79 6.93 38.17
CA PRO A 21 3.95 6.07 39.01
C PRO A 21 3.38 6.86 40.20
N ILE A 22 2.09 6.67 40.48
CA ILE A 22 1.43 7.23 41.66
C ILE A 22 1.80 6.35 42.85
N LYS A 23 2.75 6.81 43.66
CA LYS A 23 3.18 6.08 44.86
C LYS A 23 2.09 6.18 45.94
N ALA A 24 1.39 5.09 46.20
CA ALA A 24 0.48 5.01 47.35
C ALA A 24 1.26 5.12 48.67
N MET A 25 0.83 6.00 49.57
CA MET A 25 1.39 6.16 50.91
C MET A 25 0.87 5.02 51.82
N ALA A 26 1.78 4.24 52.39
CA ALA A 26 1.44 3.24 53.39
C ALA A 26 0.92 3.91 54.68
N GLN A 27 -0.31 3.60 55.10
CA GLN A 27 -0.87 3.94 56.41
C GLN A 27 -0.91 2.72 57.34
N SER A 28 -0.96 2.97 58.65
CA SER A 28 -0.74 1.96 59.70
C SER A 28 -1.93 1.03 59.98
N ASP A 29 -3.17 1.41 59.62
CA ASP A 29 -4.39 0.58 59.74
C ASP A 29 -5.03 0.35 58.37
N LEU A 30 -5.84 -0.72 58.20
CA LEU A 30 -6.70 -0.88 57.02
C LEU A 30 -7.72 0.28 57.03
N ALA A 31 -7.42 1.32 56.27
CA ALA A 31 -8.29 2.49 56.17
C ALA A 31 -9.64 2.08 55.59
N ILE A 32 -10.73 2.56 56.19
CA ILE A 32 -12.05 2.39 55.63
C ILE A 32 -12.11 3.24 54.35
N PHE A 33 -12.36 2.60 53.21
CA PHE A 33 -12.59 3.29 51.94
C PHE A 33 -13.89 4.09 52.04
N ALA A 34 -13.81 5.39 51.76
CA ALA A 34 -14.92 6.32 51.87
C ALA A 34 -14.94 7.27 50.65
N PRO A 35 -16.05 7.97 50.38
CA PRO A 35 -16.13 8.90 49.26
C PRO A 35 -15.06 10.01 49.34
N GLU A 36 -14.54 10.42 48.19
CA GLU A 36 -13.53 11.50 48.11
C GLU A 36 -14.13 12.89 48.38
N GLU A 37 -13.28 13.83 48.82
CA GLU A 37 -13.68 15.24 48.99
C GLU A 37 -14.05 15.86 47.63
N GLY A 38 -15.34 15.93 47.32
CA GLY A 38 -15.88 16.54 46.10
C GLY A 38 -16.80 15.62 45.28
N ASP A 39 -16.72 14.31 45.49
CA ASP A 39 -17.65 13.31 44.96
C ASP A 39 -18.17 12.43 46.10
N SER A 40 -19.38 12.74 46.58
CA SER A 40 -19.98 12.06 47.73
C SER A 40 -20.60 10.70 47.38
N LEU A 41 -20.59 10.28 46.11
CA LEU A 41 -21.26 9.07 45.64
C LEU A 41 -20.31 8.01 45.08
N THR A 42 -19.05 8.37 44.80
CA THR A 42 -18.02 7.44 44.35
C THR A 42 -17.07 7.09 45.48
N VAL A 43 -16.87 5.79 45.72
CA VAL A 43 -15.91 5.25 46.68
C VAL A 43 -14.79 4.55 45.94
N PRO A 44 -13.58 5.14 45.86
CA PRO A 44 -12.42 4.47 45.29
C PRO A 44 -11.96 3.33 46.20
N LEU A 45 -11.65 2.18 45.63
CA LEU A 45 -11.19 1.00 46.38
C LEU A 45 -9.71 0.67 46.10
N GLN A 46 -8.90 1.61 45.63
CA GLN A 46 -7.45 1.39 45.48
C GLN A 46 -6.72 1.60 46.80
N GLY A 47 -5.85 0.67 47.16
CA GLY A 47 -5.06 0.74 48.39
C GLY A 47 -4.82 -0.64 48.98
N GLU A 48 -4.51 -0.68 50.26
CA GLU A 48 -4.28 -1.94 50.98
C GLU A 48 -5.61 -2.61 51.35
N TRP A 49 -5.77 -3.86 50.92
CA TRP A 49 -6.89 -4.72 51.33
C TRP A 49 -6.38 -5.78 52.30
N GLY A 50 -7.27 -6.28 53.15
CA GLY A 50 -7.02 -7.49 53.92
C GLY A 50 -6.90 -8.69 52.99
N PHE A 51 -5.99 -9.63 53.29
CA PHE A 51 -5.65 -10.74 52.41
C PHE A 51 -5.46 -12.04 53.19
N ALA A 52 -5.99 -13.13 52.66
CA ALA A 52 -5.79 -14.49 53.16
C ALA A 52 -5.45 -15.41 51.98
N TRP A 53 -4.21 -15.92 51.96
CA TRP A 53 -3.72 -16.84 50.92
C TRP A 53 -4.07 -18.29 51.24
N GLY A 54 -4.51 -19.06 50.23
CA GLY A 54 -4.85 -20.47 50.36
C GLY A 54 -6.20 -20.74 51.05
N GLU A 55 -6.93 -19.70 51.43
CA GLU A 55 -8.17 -19.80 52.20
C GLU A 55 -9.33 -19.08 51.51
N LEU A 56 -10.48 -19.76 51.43
CA LEU A 56 -11.77 -19.20 51.04
C LEU A 56 -12.60 -18.93 52.28
N LEU A 57 -12.35 -17.79 52.92
CA LEU A 57 -13.06 -17.42 54.15
C LEU A 57 -14.53 -17.17 53.84
N SER A 58 -15.43 -17.79 54.58
CA SER A 58 -16.85 -17.45 54.52
C SER A 58 -17.08 -16.00 54.95
N PRO A 59 -18.21 -15.37 54.57
CA PRO A 59 -18.52 -13.99 54.97
C PRO A 59 -18.39 -13.72 56.48
N MET A 60 -18.74 -14.69 57.32
CA MET A 60 -18.63 -14.58 58.77
C MET A 60 -17.18 -14.73 59.27
N GLU A 61 -16.41 -15.65 58.69
CA GLU A 61 -15.00 -15.84 59.03
C GLU A 61 -14.17 -14.63 58.61
N ALA A 62 -14.44 -14.06 57.44
CA ALA A 62 -13.80 -12.84 56.97
C ALA A 62 -14.09 -11.63 57.89
N HIS A 63 -15.34 -11.48 58.34
CA HIS A 63 -15.71 -10.43 59.30
C HIS A 63 -15.00 -10.59 60.66
N LYS A 64 -14.93 -11.82 61.16
CA LYS A 64 -14.19 -12.16 62.37
C LYS A 64 -12.70 -11.85 62.19
N ALA A 65 -12.09 -12.32 61.10
CA ALA A 65 -10.68 -12.13 60.81
C ALA A 65 -10.28 -10.65 60.71
N TYR A 66 -11.14 -9.84 60.09
CA TYR A 66 -10.98 -8.38 60.04
C TYR A 66 -11.07 -7.74 61.43
N THR A 67 -12.07 -8.11 62.23
CA THR A 67 -12.28 -7.53 63.57
C THR A 67 -11.16 -7.91 64.55
N GLU A 68 -10.61 -9.12 64.40
CA GLU A 68 -9.48 -9.63 65.21
C GLU A 68 -8.11 -9.17 64.68
N GLY A 69 -8.06 -8.51 63.51
CA GLY A 69 -6.83 -7.99 62.91
C GLY A 69 -5.86 -9.07 62.44
N THR A 70 -6.38 -10.22 62.00
CA THR A 70 -5.58 -11.41 61.63
C THR A 70 -5.24 -11.52 60.15
N LEU A 71 -5.81 -10.65 59.31
CA LEU A 71 -5.59 -10.64 57.86
C LEU A 71 -4.23 -10.04 57.51
N GLU A 72 -3.55 -10.63 56.52
CA GLU A 72 -2.39 -10.03 55.89
C GLU A 72 -2.82 -8.83 55.02
N ARG A 73 -1.86 -8.10 54.46
CA ARG A 73 -2.13 -6.93 53.61
C ARG A 73 -1.70 -7.21 52.18
N ALA A 74 -2.57 -6.86 51.23
CA ALA A 74 -2.27 -6.90 49.82
C ALA A 74 -2.58 -5.53 49.18
N PRO A 75 -1.66 -4.95 48.41
CA PRO A 75 -1.98 -3.78 47.61
C PRO A 75 -3.01 -4.17 46.55
N VAL A 76 -4.00 -3.32 46.26
CA VAL A 76 -5.00 -3.54 45.22
C VAL A 76 -5.12 -2.25 44.40
N PRO A 77 -5.07 -2.32 43.06
CA PRO A 77 -4.87 -3.52 42.23
C PRO A 77 -3.42 -4.04 42.26
N SER A 78 -3.25 -5.36 42.28
CA SER A 78 -1.94 -6.00 42.13
C SER A 78 -2.07 -7.48 41.80
N ARG A 79 -0.97 -8.09 41.34
CA ARG A 79 -0.87 -9.55 41.24
C ARG A 79 -0.39 -10.11 42.56
N TRP A 80 -1.03 -11.18 43.03
CA TRP A 80 -0.55 -11.83 44.24
C TRP A 80 0.86 -12.43 44.12
N GLN A 81 1.34 -12.66 42.90
CA GLN A 81 2.74 -13.03 42.65
C GLN A 81 3.76 -11.97 43.07
N ASP A 82 3.35 -10.71 43.13
CA ASP A 82 4.24 -9.58 43.42
C ASP A 82 4.56 -9.50 44.94
N PHE A 83 3.75 -10.13 45.79
CA PHE A 83 3.90 -10.08 47.26
C PHE A 83 3.83 -11.46 47.96
N ILE A 84 3.36 -12.52 47.29
CA ILE A 84 3.43 -13.89 47.83
C ILE A 84 4.80 -14.51 47.55
N PRO A 85 5.43 -15.19 48.54
CA PRO A 85 6.67 -15.91 48.34
C PRO A 85 6.58 -16.96 47.22
N LYS A 86 7.64 -17.08 46.43
CA LYS A 86 7.71 -18.06 45.35
C LYS A 86 7.84 -19.48 45.90
N ASP A 87 6.91 -20.35 45.53
CA ASP A 87 6.93 -21.78 45.84
C ASP A 87 7.42 -22.58 44.61
N PRO A 88 8.52 -23.36 44.71
CA PRO A 88 9.00 -24.22 43.64
C PRO A 88 8.00 -25.29 43.19
N GLU A 89 7.14 -25.78 44.10
CA GLU A 89 6.11 -26.79 43.78
C GLU A 89 4.88 -26.17 43.10
N ASN A 90 4.69 -24.86 43.28
CA ASN A 90 3.62 -24.08 42.67
C ASN A 90 4.18 -22.88 41.88
N PRO A 91 4.90 -23.12 40.76
CA PRO A 91 5.60 -22.06 40.02
C PRO A 91 4.66 -21.03 39.38
N TYR A 92 3.38 -21.35 39.26
CA TYR A 92 2.35 -20.49 38.66
C TYR A 92 1.38 -19.92 39.70
N TYR A 93 1.59 -20.13 41.00
CA TYR A 93 0.76 -19.59 42.07
C TYR A 93 -0.73 -19.97 41.93
N HIS A 94 -1.03 -21.22 41.55
CA HIS A 94 -2.38 -21.76 41.52
C HIS A 94 -2.92 -21.88 42.95
N GLY A 95 -4.20 -21.64 43.14
CA GLY A 95 -4.80 -21.69 44.47
C GLY A 95 -5.95 -20.73 44.61
N VAL A 96 -6.32 -20.49 45.86
CA VAL A 96 -7.46 -19.66 46.23
C VAL A 96 -7.00 -18.57 47.19
N ALA A 97 -7.67 -17.44 47.18
CA ALA A 97 -7.43 -16.37 48.14
C ALA A 97 -8.71 -15.61 48.47
N THR A 98 -8.73 -14.98 49.64
CA THR A 98 -9.78 -14.06 50.05
C THR A 98 -9.21 -12.67 50.27
N TYR A 99 -9.79 -11.68 49.61
CA TYR A 99 -9.53 -10.25 49.83
C TYR A 99 -10.68 -9.65 50.64
N VAL A 100 -10.36 -8.73 51.55
CA VAL A 100 -11.34 -8.05 52.42
C VAL A 100 -11.09 -6.55 52.41
N ALA A 101 -12.04 -5.76 51.92
CA ALA A 101 -11.98 -4.30 51.97
C ALA A 101 -13.02 -3.74 52.94
N PRO A 102 -12.63 -2.95 53.95
CA PRO A 102 -13.59 -2.19 54.74
C PRO A 102 -14.04 -0.94 53.98
N VAL A 103 -15.36 -0.75 53.84
CA VAL A 103 -15.93 0.31 53.01
C VAL A 103 -17.05 1.02 53.77
N ASP A 104 -17.11 2.35 53.64
CA ASP A 104 -18.23 3.19 54.07
C ASP A 104 -19.01 3.66 52.84
N VAL A 105 -20.09 2.94 52.53
CA VAL A 105 -20.89 3.19 51.34
C VAL A 105 -21.90 4.29 51.62
N PRO A 106 -21.96 5.36 50.80
CA PRO A 106 -22.87 6.47 51.01
C PRO A 106 -24.34 6.03 51.07
N LEU A 107 -25.08 6.62 52.03
CA LEU A 107 -26.52 6.40 52.18
C LEU A 107 -27.27 7.21 51.12
N THR A 108 -27.48 6.59 49.96
CA THR A 108 -28.18 7.19 48.82
C THR A 108 -29.29 6.30 48.29
N ASN A 109 -30.30 6.94 47.69
CA ASN A 109 -31.37 6.28 46.93
C ASN A 109 -30.93 5.96 45.49
N GLU A 110 -29.77 6.45 45.07
CA GLU A 110 -29.21 6.15 43.75
C GLU A 110 -28.87 4.65 43.61
N HIS A 111 -28.96 4.16 42.38
CA HIS A 111 -28.51 2.81 42.03
C HIS A 111 -26.98 2.79 41.96
N LEU A 112 -26.36 2.13 42.93
CA LEU A 112 -24.92 1.94 42.98
C LEU A 112 -24.52 0.68 42.21
N VAL A 113 -23.35 0.73 41.63
CA VAL A 113 -22.69 -0.39 40.97
C VAL A 113 -21.29 -0.58 41.56
N LEU A 114 -20.88 -1.82 41.67
CA LEU A 114 -19.51 -2.22 41.97
C LEU A 114 -18.79 -2.47 40.65
N ALA A 115 -17.95 -1.54 40.25
CA ALA A 115 -17.03 -1.72 39.13
C ALA A 115 -15.77 -2.40 39.67
N MET A 116 -15.47 -3.59 39.17
CA MET A 116 -14.29 -4.35 39.58
C MET A 116 -13.20 -4.28 38.51
N SER A 117 -11.94 -4.30 38.95
CA SER A 117 -10.81 -4.51 38.05
C SER A 117 -10.85 -5.88 37.37
N THR A 118 -9.95 -6.09 36.41
CA THR A 118 -9.88 -7.37 35.69
C THR A 118 -9.42 -8.49 36.62
N ILE A 119 -10.34 -9.41 36.91
CA ILE A 119 -10.05 -10.72 37.51
C ILE A 119 -10.15 -11.74 36.38
N SER A 120 -9.03 -12.38 36.04
CA SER A 120 -8.93 -13.25 34.84
C SER A 120 -9.42 -14.69 35.06
N GLU A 121 -9.88 -15.02 36.26
CA GLU A 121 -10.24 -16.37 36.71
C GLU A 121 -11.62 -16.36 37.38
N ALA A 122 -11.95 -17.31 38.27
CA ALA A 122 -13.23 -17.33 38.96
C ALA A 122 -13.21 -16.49 40.25
N TYR A 123 -14.34 -15.84 40.56
CA TYR A 123 -14.48 -15.09 41.80
C TYR A 123 -15.92 -15.02 42.32
N ARG A 124 -16.05 -14.75 43.62
CA ARG A 124 -17.29 -14.41 44.31
C ARG A 124 -17.10 -13.18 45.18
N VAL A 125 -18.07 -12.28 45.17
CA VAL A 125 -18.07 -11.07 46.00
C VAL A 125 -19.26 -11.13 46.95
N TYR A 126 -19.01 -10.86 48.22
CA TYR A 126 -20.02 -10.73 49.25
C TYR A 126 -19.98 -9.34 49.88
N TRP A 127 -21.15 -8.84 50.26
CA TRP A 127 -21.28 -7.69 51.13
C TRP A 127 -21.59 -8.18 52.55
N VAL A 128 -20.82 -7.71 53.53
CA VAL A 128 -20.99 -8.06 54.94
C VAL A 128 -21.10 -6.78 55.78
N PRO A 129 -22.28 -6.45 56.33
CA PRO A 129 -22.42 -5.30 57.21
C PRO A 129 -21.49 -5.40 58.43
N LEU A 130 -20.84 -4.28 58.81
CA LEU A 130 -19.97 -4.28 60.00
C LEU A 130 -20.79 -4.51 61.28
N VAL A 131 -22.01 -3.99 61.31
CA VAL A 131 -23.00 -4.22 62.37
C VAL A 131 -24.07 -5.18 61.84
N GLY A 132 -24.26 -6.32 62.50
CA GLY A 132 -25.18 -7.36 62.06
C GLY A 132 -24.63 -8.21 60.90
N PRO A 133 -23.45 -8.84 61.03
CA PRO A 133 -22.78 -9.57 59.95
C PRO A 133 -23.58 -10.77 59.41
N HIS A 134 -24.60 -11.25 60.13
CA HIS A 134 -25.48 -12.32 59.67
C HIS A 134 -26.37 -11.92 58.47
N TYR A 135 -26.52 -10.63 58.17
CA TYR A 135 -27.27 -10.11 57.02
C TYR A 135 -26.41 -9.95 55.76
N TRP A 136 -25.36 -10.75 55.63
CA TRP A 136 -24.53 -10.76 54.43
C TRP A 136 -25.32 -11.26 53.22
N HIS A 137 -24.93 -10.82 52.03
CA HIS A 137 -25.47 -11.34 50.77
C HIS A 137 -24.38 -11.39 49.70
N MET A 138 -24.57 -12.26 48.72
CA MET A 138 -23.70 -12.33 47.55
C MET A 138 -24.05 -11.16 46.62
N VAL A 139 -23.02 -10.41 46.22
CA VAL A 139 -23.13 -9.32 45.25
C VAL A 139 -22.98 -9.88 43.84
N ALA A 140 -21.98 -10.73 43.64
CA ALA A 140 -21.63 -11.24 42.32
C ALA A 140 -20.89 -12.59 42.39
N GLU A 141 -21.02 -13.38 41.33
CA GLU A 141 -20.22 -14.57 41.06
C GLU A 141 -19.91 -14.62 39.56
N ALA A 142 -18.68 -14.96 39.22
CA ALA A 142 -18.28 -15.20 37.84
C ALA A 142 -17.22 -16.29 37.73
N GLY A 143 -17.28 -17.06 36.64
CA GLY A 143 -16.49 -18.27 36.47
C GLY A 143 -16.94 -19.38 37.42
N HIS A 144 -16.16 -20.46 37.49
CA HIS A 144 -16.43 -21.59 38.37
C HIS A 144 -15.50 -21.60 39.57
N MET A 145 -16.04 -21.28 40.74
CA MET A 145 -15.30 -21.41 42.01
C MET A 145 -15.09 -22.86 42.43
N GLU A 146 -15.87 -23.81 41.91
CA GLU A 146 -15.78 -25.25 42.20
C GLU A 146 -15.87 -26.07 40.91
N GLY A 147 -15.21 -27.24 40.84
CA GLY A 147 -15.25 -28.11 39.66
C GLY A 147 -14.29 -27.70 38.54
N GLU A 148 -14.68 -27.94 37.28
CA GLU A 148 -13.85 -27.67 36.10
C GLU A 148 -13.55 -26.16 35.97
N PRO A 149 -12.28 -25.78 35.76
CA PRO A 149 -11.89 -24.38 35.68
C PRO A 149 -12.60 -23.63 34.54
N GLN A 150 -13.26 -22.53 34.88
CA GLN A 150 -13.85 -21.61 33.91
C GLN A 150 -13.55 -20.17 34.34
N ALA A 151 -12.89 -19.43 33.45
CA ALA A 151 -12.51 -18.04 33.68
C ALA A 151 -13.73 -17.11 33.70
N ALA A 152 -13.67 -16.05 34.52
CA ALA A 152 -14.63 -14.96 34.44
C ALA A 152 -14.43 -14.12 33.17
N ILE A 153 -15.52 -13.52 32.68
CA ILE A 153 -15.47 -12.50 31.63
C ILE A 153 -14.81 -11.24 32.22
N ARG A 154 -13.86 -10.60 31.54
CA ARG A 154 -13.21 -9.39 32.08
C ARG A 154 -14.14 -8.17 31.94
N ASN A 155 -13.90 -7.13 32.75
CA ASN A 155 -14.68 -5.88 32.86
C ASN A 155 -16.10 -6.02 33.45
N GLN A 156 -16.22 -6.48 34.69
CA GLN A 156 -17.51 -6.69 35.32
C GLN A 156 -17.98 -5.51 36.16
N VAL A 157 -19.21 -5.08 35.90
CA VAL A 157 -19.95 -4.11 36.71
C VAL A 157 -21.14 -4.85 37.28
N HIS A 158 -21.27 -4.84 38.59
CA HIS A 158 -22.30 -5.56 39.32
C HIS A 158 -23.21 -4.58 40.03
N ASP A 159 -24.52 -4.86 40.05
CA ASP A 159 -25.44 -4.06 40.83
C ASP A 159 -25.10 -4.19 42.33
N PHE A 160 -24.99 -3.06 43.02
CA PHE A 160 -24.50 -3.03 44.39
C PHE A 160 -25.54 -2.47 45.38
N GLN A 161 -25.98 -3.35 46.28
CA GLN A 161 -27.05 -3.07 47.25
C GLN A 161 -26.54 -2.75 48.67
N GLY A 162 -25.24 -2.92 48.92
CA GLY A 162 -24.62 -2.58 50.21
C GLY A 162 -24.79 -1.10 50.55
N ARG A 163 -24.97 -0.78 51.84
CA ARG A 163 -25.15 0.60 52.33
C ARG A 163 -24.49 0.76 53.71
N GLY A 164 -23.93 1.94 53.96
CA GLY A 164 -23.21 2.26 55.19
C GLY A 164 -21.91 1.47 55.34
N LYS A 165 -21.46 1.32 56.59
CA LYS A 165 -20.19 0.65 56.94
C LYS A 165 -20.30 -0.87 56.83
N GLY A 166 -19.45 -1.47 56.01
CA GLY A 166 -19.38 -2.91 55.81
C GLY A 166 -18.05 -3.37 55.25
N LEU A 167 -17.98 -4.66 54.94
CA LEU A 167 -16.84 -5.32 54.32
C LEU A 167 -17.25 -5.86 52.95
N LEU A 168 -16.42 -5.60 51.94
CA LEU A 168 -16.43 -6.36 50.70
C LEU A 168 -15.51 -7.57 50.89
N VAL A 169 -16.07 -8.77 50.75
CA VAL A 169 -15.31 -10.02 50.82
C VAL A 169 -15.26 -10.61 49.42
N LEU A 170 -14.07 -10.59 48.81
CA LEU A 170 -13.82 -11.11 47.48
C LEU A 170 -13.02 -12.40 47.57
N GLN A 171 -13.65 -13.50 47.18
CA GLN A 171 -13.00 -14.80 47.01
C GLN A 171 -12.54 -14.94 45.56
N VAL A 172 -11.30 -15.37 45.35
CA VAL A 172 -10.73 -15.60 44.01
C VAL A 172 -10.15 -17.01 43.97
N ARG A 173 -10.46 -17.75 42.91
CA ARG A 173 -9.84 -19.04 42.59
C ARG A 173 -9.02 -18.91 41.32
N LYS A 174 -7.86 -19.56 41.30
CA LYS A 174 -6.92 -19.50 40.19
C LYS A 174 -6.33 -20.87 39.83
N ASP A 175 -6.56 -21.32 38.59
CA ASP A 175 -6.13 -22.63 38.10
C ASP A 175 -5.52 -22.65 36.68
N VAL A 176 -5.73 -21.62 35.84
CA VAL A 176 -5.48 -21.70 34.38
C VAL A 176 -4.64 -20.54 33.81
N PHE A 177 -4.54 -19.43 34.54
CA PHE A 177 -3.85 -18.24 34.07
C PHE A 177 -2.48 -18.03 34.73
N GLY A 178 -1.56 -17.45 33.98
CA GLY A 178 -0.31 -16.93 34.52
C GLY A 178 -0.51 -15.68 35.39
N TRP A 179 -1.57 -14.91 35.21
CA TRP A 179 -1.81 -13.66 35.95
C TRP A 179 -2.86 -13.86 37.04
N SER A 180 -2.53 -13.48 38.27
CA SER A 180 -3.35 -13.68 39.46
C SER A 180 -3.87 -12.37 40.06
N GLY A 181 -4.83 -12.45 40.97
CA GLY A 181 -5.28 -11.31 41.77
C GLY A 181 -6.18 -10.32 41.03
N ILE A 182 -6.23 -9.10 41.55
CA ILE A 182 -7.08 -8.00 41.05
C ILE A 182 -6.21 -7.11 40.17
N ASN A 183 -6.25 -7.29 38.84
CA ASN A 183 -5.32 -6.64 37.92
C ASN A 183 -5.87 -5.33 37.35
N SER A 184 -5.02 -4.30 37.28
CA SER A 184 -5.29 -2.99 36.66
C SER A 184 -5.23 -2.99 35.13
N TRP A 185 -5.22 -4.16 34.49
CA TRP A 185 -5.06 -4.25 33.04
C TRP A 185 -6.20 -3.50 32.31
N ASN A 186 -5.86 -2.76 31.25
CA ASN A 186 -6.72 -1.81 30.52
C ASN A 186 -7.05 -0.51 31.29
N GLY A 187 -5.98 0.16 31.75
CA GLY A 187 -5.99 1.47 32.41
C GLY A 187 -7.11 2.43 32.00
N ILE A 188 -7.60 3.16 33.01
CA ILE A 188 -8.79 4.01 33.11
C ILE A 188 -10.03 3.27 33.66
N LEU A 189 -10.58 2.27 32.97
CA LEU A 189 -11.93 1.73 33.28
C LEU A 189 -12.03 0.61 34.33
N ASN A 190 -10.89 0.10 34.79
CA ASN A 190 -10.81 -1.10 35.63
C ASN A 190 -10.27 -0.80 37.02
N LYS A 191 -10.55 0.40 37.52
CA LYS A 191 -10.32 0.74 38.91
C LYS A 191 -11.42 0.08 39.75
N PRO A 192 -11.09 -0.62 40.86
CA PRO A 192 -12.13 -1.14 41.72
C PRO A 192 -12.76 0.05 42.43
N GLU A 193 -14.06 0.25 42.24
CA GLU A 193 -14.80 1.37 42.83
C GLU A 193 -16.29 1.02 42.99
N ILE A 194 -16.94 1.72 43.93
CA ILE A 194 -18.39 1.76 44.01
C ILE A 194 -18.83 3.14 43.56
N THR A 195 -19.64 3.21 42.52
CA THR A 195 -20.13 4.48 41.99
C THR A 195 -21.59 4.37 41.56
N THR A 196 -22.19 5.47 41.13
CA THR A 196 -23.54 5.46 40.54
C THR A 196 -23.52 4.79 39.17
N ARG A 197 -24.61 4.13 38.81
CA ARG A 197 -24.77 3.52 37.49
C ARG A 197 -24.60 4.52 36.35
N GLU A 198 -25.08 5.76 36.53
CA GLU A 198 -24.98 6.82 35.53
C GLU A 198 -23.53 7.27 35.32
N ALA A 199 -22.78 7.50 36.40
CA ALA A 199 -21.36 7.87 36.32
C ALA A 199 -20.53 6.78 35.62
N ASN A 200 -20.71 5.51 36.02
CA ASN A 200 -20.02 4.39 35.40
C ASN A 200 -20.36 4.26 33.90
N LEU A 201 -21.63 4.43 33.53
CA LEU A 201 -22.06 4.35 32.14
C LEU A 201 -21.49 5.51 31.30
N ALA A 202 -21.44 6.73 31.86
CA ALA A 202 -20.88 7.89 31.18
C ALA A 202 -19.39 7.70 30.88
N GLU A 203 -18.61 7.20 31.85
CA GLU A 203 -17.19 6.92 31.67
C GLU A 203 -16.94 5.81 30.64
N ARG A 204 -17.68 4.70 30.72
CA ARG A 204 -17.60 3.60 29.74
C ARG A 204 -17.94 4.07 28.34
N THR A 205 -19.01 4.85 28.18
CA THR A 205 -19.44 5.38 26.87
C THR A 205 -18.35 6.27 26.25
N HIS A 206 -17.72 7.13 27.05
CA HIS A 206 -16.64 8.00 26.57
C HIS A 206 -15.45 7.18 26.06
N HIS A 207 -15.07 6.13 26.76
CA HIS A 207 -13.97 5.25 26.35
C HIS A 207 -14.30 4.43 25.10
N GLU A 208 -15.49 3.82 25.04
CA GLU A 208 -15.93 3.06 23.86
C GLU A 208 -16.00 3.95 22.61
N LEU A 209 -16.35 5.23 22.76
CA LEU A 209 -16.32 6.21 21.68
C LEU A 209 -14.90 6.46 21.17
N ILE A 210 -13.92 6.68 22.07
CA ILE A 210 -12.51 6.87 21.70
C ILE A 210 -11.97 5.63 20.98
N LEU A 211 -12.20 4.44 21.54
CA LEU A 211 -11.80 3.18 20.93
C LEU A 211 -12.43 3.00 19.55
N GLY A 212 -13.74 3.28 19.42
CA GLY A 212 -14.45 3.22 18.14
C GLY A 212 -13.85 4.15 17.08
N ILE A 213 -13.44 5.36 17.47
CA ILE A 213 -12.74 6.29 16.57
C ILE A 213 -11.37 5.73 16.15
N VAL A 214 -10.58 5.21 17.10
CA VAL A 214 -9.26 4.63 16.83
C VAL A 214 -9.36 3.44 15.88
N VAL A 215 -10.24 2.48 16.17
CA VAL A 215 -10.49 1.31 15.32
C VAL A 215 -11.02 1.75 13.95
N GLY A 216 -11.91 2.74 13.89
CA GLY A 216 -12.41 3.31 12.64
C GLY A 216 -11.30 3.87 11.75
N ILE A 217 -10.34 4.61 12.32
CA ILE A 217 -9.17 5.14 11.59
C ILE A 217 -8.30 3.99 11.06
N ILE A 218 -8.08 2.95 11.86
CA ILE A 218 -7.29 1.77 11.46
C ILE A 218 -7.98 1.04 10.30
N MET A 219 -9.29 0.80 10.38
CA MET A 219 -10.07 0.15 9.34
C MET A 219 -10.10 0.97 8.04
N PHE A 220 -10.23 2.30 8.14
CA PHE A 220 -10.16 3.18 6.98
C PHE A 220 -8.78 3.12 6.32
N THR A 221 -7.72 3.16 7.14
CA THR A 221 -6.33 3.06 6.67
C THR A 221 -6.08 1.71 5.99
N MET A 222 -6.61 0.62 6.53
CA MET A 222 -6.58 -0.71 5.93
C MET A 222 -7.25 -0.72 4.55
N ALA A 223 -8.49 -0.24 4.44
CA ALA A 223 -9.26 -0.22 3.20
C ALA A 223 -8.57 0.61 2.11
N GLN A 224 -8.05 1.79 2.48
CA GLN A 224 -7.30 2.65 1.57
C GLN A 224 -6.05 1.95 1.03
N ASN A 225 -5.28 1.26 1.88
CA ASN A 225 -4.06 0.59 1.45
C ASN A 225 -4.31 -0.67 0.61
N PHE A 226 -5.40 -1.41 0.88
CA PHE A 226 -5.83 -2.47 -0.04
C PHE A 226 -6.25 -1.93 -1.41
N PHE A 227 -6.94 -0.78 -1.45
CA PHE A 227 -7.27 -0.12 -2.71
C PHE A 227 -6.01 0.30 -3.48
N LEU A 228 -5.03 0.91 -2.80
CA LEU A 228 -3.73 1.27 -3.41
C LEU A 228 -2.97 0.05 -3.93
N TYR A 229 -2.99 -1.06 -3.21
CA TYR A 229 -2.42 -2.33 -3.68
C TYR A 229 -3.14 -2.84 -4.94
N GLY A 230 -4.47 -2.77 -4.99
CA GLY A 230 -5.25 -3.15 -6.17
C GLY A 230 -4.91 -2.33 -7.42
N LEU A 231 -4.59 -1.04 -7.26
CA LEU A 231 -4.16 -0.18 -8.36
C LEU A 231 -2.74 -0.49 -8.86
N ASN A 232 -1.85 -0.95 -7.98
CA ASN A 232 -0.48 -1.31 -8.35
C ASN A 232 0.03 -2.54 -7.57
N PRO A 233 -0.35 -3.76 -7.99
CA PRO A 233 0.03 -4.99 -7.27
C PRO A 233 1.54 -5.26 -7.26
N LYS A 234 2.34 -4.56 -8.07
CA LYS A 234 3.80 -4.68 -8.06
C LYS A 234 4.43 -4.01 -6.85
N ASP A 235 3.76 -3.02 -6.25
CA ASP A 235 4.21 -2.41 -5.01
C ASP A 235 3.62 -3.18 -3.82
N ALA A 236 4.46 -3.93 -3.11
CA ALA A 236 4.03 -4.73 -1.97
C ALA A 236 3.83 -3.92 -0.68
N ALA A 237 4.29 -2.66 -0.62
CA ALA A 237 4.23 -1.85 0.61
C ALA A 237 2.79 -1.63 1.13
N PRO A 238 1.79 -1.27 0.29
CA PRO A 238 0.41 -1.10 0.75
C PRO A 238 -0.19 -2.41 1.26
N PHE A 239 0.20 -3.57 0.71
CA PHE A 239 -0.25 -4.87 1.21
C PHE A 239 0.23 -5.13 2.64
N TYR A 240 1.53 -4.96 2.90
CA TYR A 240 2.08 -5.16 4.25
C TYR A 240 1.46 -4.20 5.26
N LEU A 241 1.21 -2.94 4.85
CA LEU A 241 0.57 -1.96 5.73
C LEU A 241 -0.89 -2.32 6.01
N ALA A 242 -1.67 -2.67 4.98
CA ALA A 242 -3.07 -3.07 5.14
C ALA A 242 -3.22 -4.31 6.04
N PHE A 243 -2.37 -5.33 5.83
CA PHE A 243 -2.39 -6.52 6.67
C PHE A 243 -1.92 -6.22 8.10
N GLY A 244 -0.95 -5.32 8.28
CA GLY A 244 -0.58 -4.80 9.60
C GLY A 244 -1.75 -4.12 10.31
N CYS A 245 -2.51 -3.28 9.61
CA CYS A 245 -3.73 -2.67 10.14
C CYS A 245 -4.79 -3.72 10.53
N LEU A 246 -4.96 -4.78 9.73
CA LEU A 246 -5.88 -5.87 10.03
C LEU A 246 -5.52 -6.57 11.35
N LEU A 247 -4.24 -6.89 11.57
CA LEU A 247 -3.77 -7.51 12.81
C LEU A 247 -4.00 -6.61 14.03
N ILE A 248 -3.81 -5.30 13.89
CA ILE A 248 -4.04 -4.34 14.98
C ILE A 248 -5.54 -4.18 15.25
N ALA A 249 -6.38 -4.08 14.21
CA ALA A 249 -7.82 -4.04 14.38
C ALA A 249 -8.36 -5.32 15.04
N MET A 250 -7.83 -6.48 14.65
CA MET A 250 -8.14 -7.76 15.29
C MET A 250 -7.68 -7.78 16.76
N ARG A 251 -6.50 -7.24 17.05
CA ARG A 251 -6.00 -7.10 18.43
C ARG A 251 -6.93 -6.24 19.28
N ALA A 252 -7.43 -5.11 18.76
CA ALA A 252 -8.42 -4.30 19.49
C ALA A 252 -9.65 -5.14 19.85
N LEU A 253 -10.21 -5.93 18.91
CA LEU A 253 -11.34 -6.81 19.23
C LEU A 253 -11.01 -7.89 20.28
N ILE A 254 -9.78 -8.40 20.26
CA ILE A 254 -9.28 -9.42 21.20
C ILE A 254 -9.09 -8.87 22.62
N LEU A 255 -8.61 -7.63 22.77
CA LEU A 255 -8.28 -7.06 24.09
C LEU A 255 -9.49 -6.68 24.93
N TRP A 256 -10.66 -6.51 24.30
CA TRP A 256 -11.89 -6.02 24.93
C TRP A 256 -12.93 -7.12 25.18
N ASP A 257 -12.50 -8.39 25.29
CA ASP A 257 -13.29 -9.58 25.65
C ASP A 257 -14.54 -9.80 24.79
N LYS A 258 -14.58 -9.15 23.62
CA LYS A 258 -15.71 -9.23 22.70
C LYS A 258 -15.83 -10.65 22.14
N ILE A 259 -14.73 -11.39 22.04
CA ILE A 259 -14.71 -12.77 21.57
C ILE A 259 -15.46 -13.67 22.56
N GLU A 260 -15.13 -13.63 23.86
CA GLU A 260 -15.82 -14.39 24.89
C GLU A 260 -17.29 -13.97 25.02
N LEU A 261 -17.57 -12.68 24.88
CA LEU A 261 -18.94 -12.16 24.88
C LEU A 261 -19.79 -12.72 23.73
N TRP A 262 -19.20 -12.92 22.55
CA TRP A 262 -19.90 -13.41 21.36
C TRP A 262 -19.98 -14.93 21.27
N PHE A 263 -18.93 -15.62 21.69
CA PHE A 263 -18.75 -17.06 21.44
C PHE A 263 -18.72 -17.93 22.70
N GLY A 264 -18.73 -17.32 23.89
CA GLY A 264 -18.70 -18.01 25.17
C GLY A 264 -17.29 -18.09 25.80
N PRO A 265 -17.22 -18.38 27.11
CA PRO A 265 -15.97 -18.40 27.88
C PRO A 265 -14.99 -19.50 27.44
N GLU A 266 -15.46 -20.58 26.82
CA GLU A 266 -14.62 -21.65 26.24
C GLU A 266 -13.67 -21.18 25.13
N TRP A 267 -13.95 -20.04 24.48
CA TRP A 267 -13.08 -19.47 23.44
C TRP A 267 -11.84 -18.78 24.00
N PHE A 268 -11.74 -18.67 25.32
CA PHE A 268 -10.68 -17.99 26.02
C PHE A 268 -9.27 -18.44 25.60
N VAL A 269 -9.00 -19.76 25.54
CA VAL A 269 -7.68 -20.29 25.17
C VAL A 269 -7.33 -19.94 23.72
N ILE A 270 -8.32 -20.00 22.83
CA ILE A 270 -8.16 -19.64 21.42
C ILE A 270 -7.85 -18.15 21.30
N ARG A 271 -8.60 -17.29 22.00
CA ARG A 271 -8.32 -15.85 22.05
C ARG A 271 -6.88 -15.59 22.47
N MET A 272 -6.41 -16.20 23.57
CA MET A 272 -5.05 -15.97 24.06
C MET A 272 -3.98 -16.37 23.03
N ARG A 273 -4.20 -17.46 22.28
CA ARG A 273 -3.31 -17.85 21.16
C ARG A 273 -3.31 -16.81 20.05
N LEU A 274 -4.50 -16.32 19.67
CA LEU A 274 -4.64 -15.26 18.66
C LEU A 274 -3.97 -13.96 19.11
N GLU A 275 -4.06 -13.61 20.39
CA GLU A 275 -3.41 -12.44 20.98
C GLU A 275 -1.89 -12.51 20.79
N MET A 276 -1.27 -13.62 21.19
CA MET A 276 0.18 -13.81 21.06
C MET A 276 0.61 -13.87 19.59
N MET A 277 -0.14 -14.58 18.75
CA MET A 277 0.11 -14.66 17.31
C MET A 277 0.09 -13.28 16.65
N ASN A 278 -0.85 -12.41 17.02
CA ASN A 278 -0.93 -11.05 16.48
C ASN A 278 0.36 -10.25 16.75
N ILE A 279 0.95 -10.38 17.95
CA ILE A 279 2.22 -9.70 18.29
C ILE A 279 3.32 -10.14 17.32
N VAL A 280 3.49 -11.46 17.14
CA VAL A 280 4.58 -12.00 16.32
C VAL A 280 4.37 -11.72 14.83
N PHE A 281 3.15 -11.85 14.31
CA PHE A 281 2.86 -11.55 12.90
C PHE A 281 3.00 -10.06 12.57
N ALA A 282 2.65 -9.16 13.50
CA ALA A 282 2.84 -7.72 13.29
C ALA A 282 4.31 -7.36 13.05
N THR A 283 5.25 -8.04 13.73
CA THR A 283 6.70 -7.82 13.50
C THR A 283 7.14 -8.21 12.09
N THR A 284 6.58 -9.29 11.54
CA THR A 284 6.83 -9.70 10.15
C THR A 284 6.31 -8.66 9.17
N MET A 285 5.10 -8.12 9.40
CA MET A 285 4.52 -7.08 8.55
C MET A 285 5.34 -5.80 8.56
N LEU A 286 5.86 -5.39 9.73
CA LEU A 286 6.72 -4.21 9.85
C LEU A 286 8.02 -4.36 9.03
N VAL A 287 8.71 -5.49 9.14
CA VAL A 287 9.96 -5.74 8.39
C VAL A 287 9.67 -5.88 6.89
N GLY A 288 8.56 -6.52 6.53
CA GLY A 288 8.09 -6.62 5.14
C GLY A 288 7.79 -5.26 4.52
N LEU A 289 7.07 -4.40 5.25
CA LEU A 289 6.76 -3.04 4.86
C LEU A 289 8.04 -2.22 4.64
N ASN A 290 8.95 -2.23 5.63
CA ASN A 290 10.21 -1.51 5.54
C ASN A 290 11.09 -2.01 4.39
N ARG A 291 11.11 -3.32 4.13
CA ARG A 291 11.80 -3.89 2.97
C ARG A 291 11.15 -3.51 1.65
N ALA A 292 9.82 -3.40 1.57
CA ALA A 292 9.14 -2.96 0.36
C ALA A 292 9.36 -1.47 0.07
N LEU A 293 9.47 -0.65 1.14
CA LEU A 293 9.74 0.78 1.04
C LEU A 293 11.21 1.09 0.76
N LEU A 294 12.14 0.38 1.39
CA LEU A 294 13.59 0.63 1.38
C LEU A 294 14.38 -0.66 1.06
N PRO A 295 14.24 -1.25 -0.13
CA PRO A 295 14.74 -2.59 -0.45
C PRO A 295 16.26 -2.75 -0.32
N ASP A 296 17.04 -1.70 -0.62
CA ASP A 296 18.50 -1.73 -0.58
C ASP A 296 19.07 -1.72 0.85
N TYR A 297 18.26 -1.31 1.82
CA TYR A 297 18.66 -1.15 3.23
C TYR A 297 18.22 -2.32 4.10
N TYR A 298 17.30 -3.15 3.60
CA TYR A 298 16.74 -4.29 4.33
C TYR A 298 17.07 -5.60 3.61
N PRO A 299 18.18 -6.27 3.98
CA PRO A 299 18.62 -7.48 3.30
C PRO A 299 17.66 -8.65 3.54
N ALA A 300 17.63 -9.60 2.59
CA ALA A 300 16.71 -10.74 2.65
C ALA A 300 16.98 -11.68 3.85
N TRP A 301 18.21 -11.70 4.39
CA TRP A 301 18.54 -12.49 5.57
C TRP A 301 17.80 -12.02 6.82
N LEU A 302 17.55 -10.71 6.97
CA LEU A 302 16.85 -10.15 8.13
C LEU A 302 15.41 -10.65 8.18
N MET A 303 14.72 -10.62 7.04
CA MET A 303 13.38 -11.19 6.90
C MET A 303 13.37 -12.69 7.23
N ARG A 304 14.34 -13.47 6.71
CA ARG A 304 14.44 -14.91 7.04
C ARG A 304 14.66 -15.15 8.53
N ALA A 305 15.54 -14.38 9.18
CA ALA A 305 15.79 -14.49 10.61
C ALA A 305 14.52 -14.21 11.43
N VAL A 306 13.80 -13.14 11.10
CA VAL A 306 12.52 -12.80 11.75
C VAL A 306 11.49 -13.89 11.53
N LEU A 307 11.34 -14.40 10.31
CA LEU A 307 10.42 -15.51 10.01
C LEU A 307 10.78 -16.80 10.76
N THR A 308 12.07 -17.10 10.93
CA THR A 308 12.52 -18.26 11.73
C THR A 308 12.12 -18.10 13.20
N VAL A 309 12.37 -16.93 13.80
CA VAL A 309 11.96 -16.65 15.18
C VAL A 309 10.44 -16.70 15.33
N VAL A 310 9.70 -16.10 14.40
CA VAL A 310 8.23 -16.15 14.35
C VAL A 310 7.73 -17.59 14.26
N ALA A 311 8.35 -18.44 13.42
CA ALA A 311 7.96 -19.84 13.30
C ALA A 311 8.19 -20.62 14.59
N LEU A 312 9.30 -20.39 15.29
CA LEU A 312 9.59 -21.00 16.60
C LEU A 312 8.58 -20.56 17.66
N LEU A 313 8.30 -19.25 17.73
CA LEU A 313 7.32 -18.68 18.66
C LEU A 313 5.90 -19.18 18.35
N CYS A 314 5.50 -19.26 17.09
CA CYS A 314 4.23 -19.85 16.68
C CYS A 314 4.14 -21.33 17.05
N GLY A 315 5.22 -22.10 16.87
CA GLY A 315 5.30 -23.48 17.34
C GLY A 315 5.01 -23.58 18.84
N PHE A 316 5.66 -22.74 19.64
CA PHE A 316 5.40 -22.66 21.08
C PHE A 316 3.96 -22.24 21.40
N ILE A 317 3.41 -21.20 20.77
CA ILE A 317 2.03 -20.74 20.98
C ILE A 317 1.00 -21.86 20.74
N LEU A 318 1.25 -22.70 19.73
CA LEU A 318 0.31 -23.78 19.36
C LEU A 318 0.38 -24.98 20.31
N THR A 319 1.54 -25.25 20.92
CA THR A 319 1.77 -26.44 21.76
C THR A 319 1.81 -26.16 23.27
N ALA A 320 2.10 -24.93 23.68
CA ALA A 320 2.28 -24.59 25.09
C ALA A 320 0.95 -24.65 25.88
N PRO A 321 0.99 -25.08 27.14
CA PRO A 321 -0.12 -24.91 28.08
C PRO A 321 -0.48 -23.43 28.31
N PRO A 322 -1.75 -23.12 28.64
CA PRO A 322 -2.22 -21.75 28.89
C PRO A 322 -1.37 -20.95 29.92
N ASP A 323 -0.97 -21.57 31.03
CA ASP A 323 -0.16 -20.93 32.08
C ASP A 323 1.21 -20.50 31.60
N MET A 324 1.87 -21.39 30.82
CA MET A 324 3.16 -21.10 30.22
C MET A 324 3.04 -19.97 29.20
N MET A 325 1.98 -19.99 28.40
CA MET A 325 1.76 -19.00 27.35
C MET A 325 1.50 -17.60 27.94
N SER A 326 0.60 -17.48 28.91
CA SER A 326 0.28 -16.20 29.58
C SER A 326 1.49 -15.59 30.30
N ASN A 327 2.29 -16.40 31.00
CA ASN A 327 3.53 -15.94 31.64
C ASN A 327 4.64 -15.57 30.64
N SER A 328 4.55 -16.03 29.40
CA SER A 328 5.53 -15.72 28.36
C SER A 328 5.26 -14.41 27.59
N LEU A 329 4.21 -13.64 27.92
CA LEU A 329 3.92 -12.34 27.29
C LEU A 329 5.16 -11.42 27.16
N PRO A 330 6.00 -11.24 28.20
CA PRO A 330 7.19 -10.39 28.09
C PRO A 330 8.19 -10.83 27.01
N VAL A 331 8.25 -12.13 26.69
CA VAL A 331 9.12 -12.66 25.63
C VAL A 331 8.65 -12.17 24.26
N TYR A 332 7.35 -12.15 23.99
CA TYR A 332 6.81 -11.65 22.73
C TYR A 332 6.93 -10.14 22.62
N GLN A 333 6.74 -9.40 23.71
CA GLN A 333 6.96 -7.95 23.74
C GLN A 333 8.43 -7.62 23.50
N ALA A 334 9.37 -8.35 24.12
CA ALA A 334 10.80 -8.20 23.90
C ALA A 334 11.19 -8.50 22.45
N HIS A 335 10.63 -9.56 21.84
CA HIS A 335 10.79 -9.85 20.42
C HIS A 335 10.29 -8.69 19.55
N ALA A 336 9.09 -8.17 19.81
CA ALA A 336 8.52 -7.06 19.05
C ALA A 336 9.39 -5.79 19.15
N LEU A 337 9.84 -5.45 20.36
CA LEU A 337 10.73 -4.30 20.58
C LEU A 337 12.08 -4.50 19.88
N PHE A 338 12.66 -5.70 19.97
CA PHE A 338 13.90 -6.05 19.29
C PHE A 338 13.77 -5.86 17.76
N VAL A 339 12.67 -6.34 17.15
CA VAL A 339 12.44 -6.17 15.71
C VAL A 339 12.25 -4.69 15.34
N CYS A 340 11.57 -3.90 16.18
CA CYS A 340 11.44 -2.47 15.96
C CYS A 340 12.80 -1.77 15.99
N VAL A 341 13.64 -2.07 17.00
CA VAL A 341 14.99 -1.50 17.13
C VAL A 341 15.90 -1.97 15.98
N ALA A 342 15.84 -3.25 15.60
CA ALA A 342 16.58 -3.78 14.46
C ALA A 342 16.16 -3.10 13.14
N SER A 343 14.90 -2.72 13.00
CA SER A 343 14.42 -1.95 11.83
C SER A 343 15.00 -0.53 11.80
N LEU A 344 15.34 0.08 12.94
CA LEU A 344 16.02 1.39 12.93
C LEU A 344 17.35 1.34 12.19
N TRP A 345 18.09 0.23 12.24
CA TRP A 345 19.37 0.09 11.53
C TRP A 345 19.23 0.36 10.03
N GLY A 346 18.21 -0.21 9.38
CA GLY A 346 17.95 0.00 7.95
C GLY A 346 17.53 1.44 7.65
N ILE A 347 16.65 2.02 8.47
CA ILE A 347 16.19 3.41 8.32
C ILE A 347 17.32 4.42 8.53
N VAL A 348 18.19 4.23 9.54
CA VAL A 348 19.33 5.11 9.79
C VAL A 348 20.27 5.12 8.59
N ARG A 349 20.56 3.95 8.00
CA ARG A 349 21.36 3.88 6.77
C ARG A 349 20.68 4.60 5.60
N ALA A 350 19.37 4.47 5.46
CA ALA A 350 18.59 5.17 4.43
C ALA A 350 18.60 6.70 4.63
N ILE A 351 18.53 7.18 5.88
CA ILE A 351 18.66 8.61 6.21
C ILE A 351 20.05 9.12 5.88
N LEU A 352 21.11 8.38 6.24
CA LEU A 352 22.49 8.74 5.92
C LEU A 352 22.73 8.79 4.40
N ALA A 353 22.07 7.92 3.64
CA ALA A 353 22.07 7.92 2.19
C ALA A 353 21.13 8.97 1.55
N ARG A 354 20.40 9.75 2.36
CA ARG A 354 19.43 10.78 1.94
C ARG A 354 18.30 10.25 1.06
N GLU A 355 17.87 9.02 1.31
CA GLU A 355 16.73 8.42 0.63
C GLU A 355 15.44 9.19 0.90
N GLN A 356 14.62 9.34 -0.14
CA GLN A 356 13.33 9.97 0.00
C GLN A 356 12.41 9.10 0.86
N GLY A 357 11.78 9.72 1.86
CA GLY A 357 10.85 9.03 2.75
C GLY A 357 11.45 8.36 3.99
N ALA A 358 12.78 8.24 4.08
CA ALA A 358 13.44 7.62 5.23
C ALA A 358 13.18 8.36 6.55
N VAL A 359 13.07 9.70 6.50
CA VAL A 359 12.71 10.54 7.66
C VAL A 359 11.29 10.22 8.14
N PHE A 360 10.32 10.09 7.24
CA PHE A 360 8.95 9.72 7.64
C PHE A 360 8.89 8.31 8.21
N ALA A 361 9.63 7.36 7.64
CA ALA A 361 9.76 6.01 8.19
C ALA A 361 10.38 6.02 9.60
N SER A 362 11.36 6.90 9.89
CA SER A 362 11.91 7.05 11.25
C SER A 362 10.91 7.61 12.26
N VAL A 363 10.08 8.58 11.85
CA VAL A 363 9.05 9.14 12.74
C VAL A 363 7.99 8.07 13.03
N ALA A 364 7.54 7.34 12.02
CA ALA A 364 6.61 6.23 12.18
C ALA A 364 7.15 5.13 13.11
N LEU A 365 8.41 4.72 12.91
CA LEU A 365 9.01 3.70 13.76
C LEU A 365 9.28 4.21 15.18
N GLY A 366 9.60 5.50 15.32
CA GLY A 366 9.76 6.16 16.62
C GLY A 366 8.48 6.16 17.45
N THR A 367 7.33 6.44 16.83
CA THR A 367 6.02 6.34 17.52
C THR A 367 5.74 4.92 17.98
N LEU A 368 6.04 3.92 17.14
CA LEU A 368 5.85 2.52 17.51
C LEU A 368 6.77 2.06 18.64
N ILE A 369 8.06 2.42 18.61
CA ILE A 369 9.02 2.08 19.66
C ILE A 369 8.61 2.71 20.99
N PHE A 370 8.17 3.97 20.97
CA PHE A 370 7.68 4.64 22.17
C PHE A 370 6.48 3.89 22.77
N GLY A 371 5.47 3.56 21.96
CA GLY A 371 4.31 2.80 22.41
C GLY A 371 4.69 1.41 22.92
N ALA A 372 5.56 0.68 22.21
CA ALA A 372 6.00 -0.65 22.61
C ALA A 372 6.81 -0.64 23.91
N SER A 373 7.66 0.37 24.10
CA SER A 373 8.43 0.54 25.33
C SER A 373 7.50 0.85 26.50
N HIS A 374 6.52 1.73 26.29
CA HIS A 374 5.49 2.03 27.28
C HIS A 374 4.69 0.76 27.66
N ASP A 375 4.31 -0.07 26.68
CA ASP A 375 3.58 -1.33 26.92
C ASP A 375 4.40 -2.36 27.72
N VAL A 376 5.72 -2.43 27.51
CA VAL A 376 6.60 -3.27 28.33
C VAL A 376 6.70 -2.73 29.75
N VAL A 377 6.89 -1.42 29.90
CA VAL A 377 7.02 -0.77 31.21
C VAL A 377 5.72 -0.88 32.01
N SER A 378 4.56 -0.74 31.37
CA SER A 378 3.26 -0.87 32.03
C SER A 378 3.02 -2.26 32.61
N VAL A 379 3.45 -3.31 31.89
CA VAL A 379 3.36 -4.71 32.36
C VAL A 379 4.32 -5.00 33.52
N ILE A 380 5.49 -4.35 33.55
CA ILE A 380 6.50 -4.57 34.60
C ILE A 380 6.15 -3.83 35.89
N LEU A 381 5.72 -2.57 35.79
CA LEU A 381 5.54 -1.68 36.93
C LEU A 381 4.13 -1.70 37.53
N THR A 382 3.15 -2.35 36.91
CA THR A 382 1.75 -2.54 37.40
C THR A 382 0.98 -1.24 37.74
N ASP A 383 1.57 -0.06 37.52
CA ASP A 383 1.12 1.25 38.00
C ASP A 383 0.57 2.21 36.92
N TYR A 384 0.42 1.76 35.66
CA TYR A 384 0.11 2.68 34.56
C TYR A 384 -1.35 2.67 34.12
N GLU A 385 -1.94 3.88 34.12
CA GLU A 385 -3.36 4.11 33.85
C GLU A 385 -3.70 4.27 32.36
N VAL A 386 -2.76 4.35 31.41
CA VAL A 386 -3.10 4.66 29.99
C VAL A 386 -2.46 3.67 29.01
N LEU A 387 -3.26 2.99 28.19
CA LEU A 387 -2.76 2.11 27.13
C LEU A 387 -2.38 2.92 25.87
N LEU A 388 -1.12 3.39 25.80
CA LEU A 388 -0.64 4.21 24.68
C LEU A 388 -0.35 3.42 23.39
N ILE A 389 -0.33 2.08 23.43
CA ILE A 389 0.09 1.26 22.28
C ILE A 389 -0.85 1.40 21.07
N GLU A 390 -2.16 1.49 21.28
CA GLU A 390 -3.14 1.64 20.19
C GLU A 390 -3.00 2.99 19.47
N HIS A 391 -2.73 4.04 20.24
CA HIS A 391 -2.45 5.38 19.73
C HIS A 391 -1.13 5.42 18.95
N ALA A 392 -0.08 4.76 19.47
CA ALA A 392 1.20 4.61 18.80
C ALA A 392 1.07 3.83 17.48
N PHE A 393 0.27 2.75 17.45
CA PHE A 393 -0.05 2.03 16.22
C PHE A 393 -0.73 2.95 15.21
N THR A 394 -1.75 3.68 15.63
CA THR A 394 -2.51 4.59 14.76
C THR A 394 -1.61 5.66 14.15
N ALA A 395 -0.79 6.33 14.96
CA ALA A 395 0.18 7.31 14.49
C ALA A 395 1.16 6.70 13.47
N THR A 396 1.70 5.51 13.77
CA THR A 396 2.61 4.76 12.89
C THR A 396 1.97 4.47 11.54
N MET A 397 0.72 4.00 11.54
CA MET A 397 -0.02 3.66 10.32
C MET A 397 -0.33 4.89 9.46
N VAL A 398 -0.67 6.02 10.08
CA VAL A 398 -0.88 7.30 9.38
C VAL A 398 0.41 7.76 8.69
N PHE A 399 1.55 7.73 9.39
CA PHE A 399 2.83 8.13 8.79
C PHE A 399 3.26 7.22 7.63
N TYR A 400 3.10 5.89 7.76
CA TYR A 400 3.41 4.98 6.64
C TYR A 400 2.43 5.13 5.48
N THR A 401 1.14 5.36 5.74
CA THR A 401 0.15 5.61 4.68
C THR A 401 0.47 6.88 3.91
N PHE A 402 0.87 7.93 4.61
CA PHE A 402 1.32 9.17 3.98
C PHE A 402 2.56 8.94 3.10
N LEU A 403 3.55 8.18 3.58
CA LEU A 403 4.74 7.82 2.83
C LEU A 403 4.41 7.02 1.56
N ILE A 404 3.54 6.01 1.66
CA ILE A 404 3.07 5.24 0.51
C ILE A 404 2.33 6.14 -0.48
N GLY A 405 1.48 7.03 0.00
CA GLY A 405 0.76 8.01 -0.82
C GLY A 405 1.70 8.93 -1.60
N GLN A 406 2.77 9.43 -0.95
CA GLN A 406 3.80 10.22 -1.63
C GLN A 406 4.51 9.43 -2.73
N ARG A 407 4.92 8.20 -2.45
CA ARG A 407 5.58 7.31 -3.41
C ARG A 407 4.68 6.99 -4.61
N PHE A 408 3.40 6.71 -4.36
CA PHE A 408 2.41 6.49 -5.42
C PHE A 408 2.23 7.74 -6.29
N ALA A 409 2.08 8.92 -5.68
CA ALA A 409 1.96 10.18 -6.42
C ALA A 409 3.20 10.48 -7.27
N GLN A 410 4.41 10.22 -6.77
CA GLN A 410 5.64 10.35 -7.53
C GLN A 410 5.71 9.36 -8.71
N SER A 411 5.32 8.10 -8.49
CA SER A 411 5.26 7.09 -9.55
C SER A 411 4.32 7.50 -10.67
N GLN A 412 3.15 8.05 -10.34
CA GLN A 412 2.20 8.55 -11.34
C GLN A 412 2.79 9.72 -12.14
N ARG A 413 3.42 10.69 -11.48
CA ARG A 413 4.08 11.82 -12.17
C ARG A 413 5.18 11.36 -13.13
N ARG A 414 5.99 10.37 -12.72
CA ARG A 414 7.03 9.79 -13.61
C ARG A 414 6.42 9.08 -14.80
N ALA A 415 5.33 8.32 -14.60
CA ALA A 415 4.64 7.63 -15.67
C ALA A 415 4.08 8.62 -16.71
N THR A 416 3.45 9.71 -16.27
CA THR A 416 2.93 10.75 -17.18
C THR A 416 4.04 11.43 -17.96
N THR A 417 5.15 11.84 -17.30
CA THR A 417 6.29 12.46 -17.99
C THR A 417 6.91 11.52 -19.03
N LEU A 418 7.09 10.23 -18.69
CA LEU A 418 7.61 9.24 -19.64
C LEU A 418 6.70 9.03 -20.84
N MET A 419 5.37 9.08 -20.65
CA MET A 419 4.41 9.00 -21.76
C MET A 419 4.52 10.22 -22.69
N GLU A 420 4.66 11.43 -22.14
CA GLU A 420 4.83 12.67 -22.90
C GLU A 420 6.15 12.70 -23.68
N GLU A 421 7.26 12.31 -23.05
CA GLU A 421 8.57 12.19 -23.68
C GLU A 421 8.52 11.17 -24.82
N ARG A 422 7.92 9.99 -24.60
CA ARG A 422 7.77 8.96 -25.63
C ARG A 422 6.94 9.46 -26.81
N ALA A 423 5.84 10.15 -26.56
CA ALA A 423 5.01 10.72 -27.63
C ALA A 423 5.76 11.78 -28.43
N THR A 424 6.61 12.58 -27.78
CA THR A 424 7.43 13.60 -28.43
C THR A 424 8.54 12.98 -29.27
N LEU A 425 9.25 11.98 -28.74
CA LEU A 425 10.26 11.21 -29.47
C LEU A 425 9.65 10.52 -30.69
N GLN A 426 8.45 9.94 -30.58
CA GLN A 426 7.76 9.33 -31.71
C GLN A 426 7.41 10.35 -32.80
N ARG A 427 6.97 11.56 -32.43
CA ARG A 427 6.69 12.64 -33.39
C ARG A 427 7.96 13.11 -34.09
N MET A 428 9.04 13.35 -33.34
CA MET A 428 10.34 13.74 -33.89
C MET A 428 10.90 12.66 -34.81
N HIS A 429 10.81 11.39 -34.42
CA HIS A 429 11.25 10.27 -35.26
C HIS A 429 10.47 10.21 -36.58
N ARG A 430 9.13 10.34 -36.53
CA ARG A 430 8.31 10.39 -37.76
C ARG A 430 8.67 11.58 -38.66
N ALA A 431 8.86 12.76 -38.08
CA ALA A 431 9.24 13.95 -38.82
C ALA A 431 10.62 13.78 -39.49
N ALA A 432 11.60 13.24 -38.76
CA ALA A 432 12.94 12.96 -39.28
C ALA A 432 12.90 11.91 -40.42
N VAL A 433 12.17 10.81 -40.23
CA VAL A 433 11.98 9.79 -41.27
C VAL A 433 11.31 10.39 -42.50
N ASN A 434 10.26 11.20 -42.33
CA ASN A 434 9.59 11.84 -43.45
C ASN A 434 10.52 12.79 -44.20
N SER A 435 11.29 13.64 -43.50
CA SER A 435 12.24 14.57 -44.12
C SER A 435 13.40 13.86 -44.81
N ALA A 436 13.83 12.70 -44.30
CA ALA A 436 14.90 11.91 -44.91
C ALA A 436 14.44 11.13 -46.14
N ARG A 437 13.14 10.81 -46.25
CA ARG A 437 12.59 10.00 -47.34
C ARG A 437 12.03 10.79 -48.52
N HIS A 438 11.72 12.08 -48.34
CA HIS A 438 11.09 12.90 -49.38
C HIS A 438 12.02 13.98 -49.91
N ASP A 439 11.87 14.31 -51.18
CA ASP A 439 12.54 15.43 -51.84
C ASP A 439 11.96 16.75 -51.33
N HIS A 440 12.83 17.68 -50.90
CA HIS A 440 12.42 18.92 -50.25
C HIS A 440 11.65 19.87 -51.18
N LEU A 441 11.82 19.76 -52.49
CA LEU A 441 11.18 20.63 -53.48
C LEU A 441 9.83 20.07 -53.89
N THR A 442 9.77 18.80 -54.25
CA THR A 442 8.60 18.17 -54.88
C THR A 442 7.75 17.37 -53.91
N GLY A 443 8.20 17.12 -52.68
CA GLY A 443 7.47 16.31 -51.68
C GLY A 443 7.24 14.85 -52.06
N LEU A 444 7.78 14.38 -53.19
CA LEU A 444 7.79 12.98 -53.60
C LEU A 444 8.90 12.23 -52.86
N LEU A 445 8.97 10.90 -53.01
CA LEU A 445 10.14 10.15 -52.53
C LEU A 445 11.41 10.71 -53.18
N ASN A 446 12.51 10.76 -52.42
CA ASN A 446 13.82 11.08 -52.97
C ASN A 446 14.50 9.81 -53.50
N ARG A 447 15.62 9.99 -54.21
CA ARG A 447 16.39 8.88 -54.79
C ARG A 447 16.76 7.79 -53.78
N GLN A 448 17.18 8.18 -52.57
CA GLN A 448 17.54 7.21 -51.53
C GLN A 448 16.33 6.37 -51.08
N ALA A 449 15.15 6.99 -50.95
CA ALA A 449 13.93 6.26 -50.64
C ALA A 449 13.46 5.39 -51.82
N PHE A 450 13.68 5.84 -53.06
CA PHE A 450 13.43 5.01 -54.25
C PHE A 450 14.28 3.75 -54.27
N ASP A 451 15.58 3.84 -54.00
CA ASP A 451 16.45 2.65 -53.99
C ASP A 451 15.95 1.61 -52.98
N HIS A 452 15.43 2.08 -51.83
CA HIS A 452 14.82 1.23 -50.82
C HIS A 452 13.50 0.59 -51.27
N GLU A 453 12.55 1.39 -51.76
CA GLU A 453 11.25 0.87 -52.23
C GLU A 453 11.43 -0.07 -53.44
N PHE A 454 12.40 0.23 -54.30
CA PHE A 454 12.72 -0.61 -55.44
C PHE A 454 13.26 -1.97 -55.00
N ALA A 455 14.18 -2.00 -54.02
CA ALA A 455 14.68 -3.25 -53.47
C ALA A 455 13.57 -4.09 -52.80
N LEU A 456 12.68 -3.45 -52.03
CA LEU A 456 11.55 -4.14 -51.39
C LEU A 456 10.60 -4.75 -52.41
N ALA A 457 10.23 -3.99 -53.43
CA ALA A 457 9.28 -4.45 -54.42
C ALA A 457 9.91 -5.46 -55.40
N TRP A 458 11.23 -5.38 -55.63
CA TRP A 458 12.01 -6.42 -56.31
C TRP A 458 12.02 -7.75 -55.55
N GLU A 459 12.26 -7.71 -54.23
CA GLU A 459 12.13 -8.91 -53.38
C GLU A 459 10.72 -9.46 -53.37
N GLY A 460 9.70 -8.58 -53.38
CA GLY A 460 8.29 -8.93 -53.49
C GLY A 460 8.01 -9.75 -54.74
N MET A 461 8.36 -9.22 -55.92
CA MET A 461 8.27 -9.92 -57.21
C MET A 461 9.01 -11.26 -57.18
N ALA A 462 10.23 -11.29 -56.64
CA ALA A 462 11.03 -12.51 -56.56
C ALA A 462 10.40 -13.61 -55.69
N LYS A 463 9.55 -13.24 -54.72
CA LYS A 463 8.84 -14.18 -53.83
C LYS A 463 7.47 -14.60 -54.38
N SER A 464 6.70 -13.65 -54.92
CA SER A 464 5.33 -13.91 -55.41
C SER A 464 5.31 -14.49 -56.82
N GLY A 465 6.32 -14.20 -57.64
CA GLY A 465 6.31 -14.49 -59.07
C GLY A 465 5.44 -13.54 -59.90
N GLU A 466 4.85 -12.53 -59.28
CA GLU A 466 4.03 -11.51 -59.94
C GLU A 466 4.92 -10.45 -60.61
N PRO A 467 4.55 -9.93 -61.80
CA PRO A 467 5.38 -8.97 -62.53
C PRO A 467 5.52 -7.64 -61.78
N MET A 468 6.65 -6.98 -61.97
CA MET A 468 6.86 -5.60 -61.57
C MET A 468 7.18 -4.77 -62.80
N ALA A 469 6.65 -3.55 -62.86
CA ALA A 469 7.04 -2.58 -63.86
C ALA A 469 7.72 -1.34 -63.24
N MET A 470 8.54 -0.69 -64.05
CA MET A 470 9.17 0.58 -63.74
C MET A 470 8.87 1.58 -64.85
N VAL A 471 8.55 2.80 -64.45
CA VAL A 471 8.40 3.93 -65.36
C VAL A 471 9.45 4.97 -65.02
N LEU A 472 10.30 5.32 -65.96
CA LEU A 472 11.17 6.50 -65.87
C LEU A 472 10.61 7.58 -66.78
N PHE A 473 10.56 8.82 -66.30
CA PHE A 473 10.11 9.94 -67.11
C PHE A 473 10.82 11.23 -66.78
N ASP A 474 10.84 12.11 -67.77
CA ASP A 474 11.64 13.34 -67.76
C ASP A 474 10.85 14.48 -68.41
N ILE A 475 11.00 15.69 -67.87
CA ILE A 475 10.35 16.89 -68.41
C ILE A 475 11.02 17.29 -69.74
N ASP A 476 10.23 17.31 -70.81
CA ASP A 476 10.71 17.64 -72.13
C ASP A 476 11.28 19.07 -72.19
N HIS A 477 12.51 19.18 -72.71
CA HIS A 477 13.19 20.47 -72.90
C HIS A 477 13.40 21.29 -71.62
N PHE A 478 13.47 20.67 -70.43
CA PHE A 478 13.54 21.39 -69.16
C PHE A 478 14.75 22.34 -69.03
N LYS A 479 15.90 21.98 -69.59
CA LYS A 479 17.06 22.89 -69.65
C LYS A 479 16.76 24.16 -70.44
N ALA A 480 16.20 24.05 -71.65
CA ALA A 480 15.83 25.20 -72.47
C ALA A 480 14.71 26.03 -71.82
N PHE A 481 13.80 25.36 -71.11
CA PHE A 481 12.78 26.01 -70.29
C PHE A 481 13.41 26.86 -69.18
N ASN A 482 14.36 26.31 -68.42
CA ASN A 482 15.09 27.05 -67.38
C ASN A 482 15.95 28.18 -67.96
N ASP A 483 16.57 27.98 -69.12
CA ASP A 483 17.35 29.02 -69.80
C ASP A 483 16.45 30.19 -70.24
N THR A 484 15.16 29.93 -70.52
CA THR A 484 14.18 30.94 -70.96
C THR A 484 13.48 31.65 -69.80
N HIS A 485 13.07 30.89 -68.77
CA HIS A 485 12.22 31.39 -67.69
C HIS A 485 12.94 31.54 -66.34
N GLY A 486 14.20 31.12 -66.26
CA GLY A 486 15.00 31.12 -65.03
C GLY A 486 14.72 29.92 -64.12
N HIS A 487 15.71 29.55 -63.32
CA HIS A 487 15.64 28.39 -62.41
C HIS A 487 14.52 28.49 -61.36
N GLN A 488 14.17 29.69 -60.90
CA GLN A 488 13.07 29.86 -59.93
C GLN A 488 11.72 29.44 -60.53
N VAL A 489 11.47 29.74 -61.81
CA VAL A 489 10.26 29.30 -62.51
C VAL A 489 10.30 27.80 -62.77
N GLY A 490 11.48 27.25 -63.06
CA GLY A 490 11.72 25.80 -63.10
C GLY A 490 11.33 25.09 -61.81
N ASP A 491 11.71 25.65 -60.66
CA ASP A 491 11.36 25.11 -59.34
C ASP A 491 9.85 25.14 -59.07
N ILE A 492 9.14 26.19 -59.53
CA ILE A 492 7.67 26.26 -59.45
C ILE A 492 7.04 25.12 -60.26
N VAL A 493 7.52 24.89 -61.49
CA VAL A 493 7.05 23.80 -62.34
C VAL A 493 7.29 22.44 -61.69
N LEU A 494 8.47 22.20 -61.12
CA LEU A 494 8.79 20.97 -60.42
C LEU A 494 7.90 20.76 -59.18
N LYS A 495 7.63 21.82 -58.41
CA LYS A 495 6.69 21.79 -57.28
C LYS A 495 5.28 21.40 -57.72
N SER A 496 4.75 22.06 -58.76
CA SER A 496 3.41 21.77 -59.29
C SER A 496 3.30 20.36 -59.87
N LEU A 497 4.35 19.89 -60.55
CA LEU A 497 4.42 18.52 -61.04
C LEU A 497 4.42 17.52 -59.87
N GLY A 498 5.25 17.76 -58.85
CA GLY A 498 5.28 16.93 -57.64
C GLY A 498 3.92 16.87 -56.95
N GLU A 499 3.21 18.00 -56.85
CA GLU A 499 1.85 18.05 -56.32
C GLU A 499 0.84 17.27 -57.17
N SER A 500 0.88 17.44 -58.49
CA SER A 500 0.05 16.68 -59.42
C SER A 500 0.27 15.17 -59.26
N LEU A 501 1.52 14.75 -59.11
CA LEU A 501 1.89 13.33 -58.94
C LEU A 501 1.48 12.75 -57.59
N ARG A 502 1.55 13.52 -56.49
CA ARG A 502 1.04 13.08 -55.17
C ARG A 502 -0.47 12.92 -55.16
N ASN A 503 -1.18 13.76 -55.93
CA ASN A 503 -2.63 13.73 -56.04
C ASN A 503 -3.14 12.80 -57.15
N ALA A 504 -2.23 12.25 -57.96
CA ALA A 504 -2.58 11.29 -59.00
C ALA A 504 -3.16 10.03 -58.34
N ASN A 505 -4.17 9.44 -58.98
CA ASN A 505 -4.84 8.24 -58.47
C ASN A 505 -3.94 7.00 -58.62
N MET A 506 -2.95 6.85 -57.73
CA MET A 506 -2.00 5.74 -57.64
C MET A 506 -2.44 4.74 -56.55
N ARG A 507 -2.08 3.47 -56.69
CA ARG A 507 -2.34 2.45 -55.64
C ARG A 507 -1.40 2.68 -54.46
N ARG A 508 -1.77 2.19 -53.28
CA ARG A 508 -0.92 2.26 -52.07
C ARG A 508 0.44 1.57 -52.23
N ALA A 509 0.55 0.59 -53.12
CA ALA A 509 1.78 -0.12 -53.41
C ALA A 509 2.66 0.59 -54.46
N ASP A 510 2.11 1.55 -55.19
CA ASP A 510 2.83 2.30 -56.22
C ASP A 510 3.67 3.39 -55.53
N SER A 511 4.91 3.55 -55.96
CA SER A 511 5.82 4.56 -55.39
C SER A 511 6.28 5.54 -56.45
N VAL A 512 6.06 6.83 -56.21
CA VAL A 512 6.50 7.91 -57.11
C VAL A 512 7.65 8.67 -56.46
N CYS A 513 8.74 8.86 -57.23
CA CYS A 513 9.98 9.44 -56.77
C CYS A 513 10.46 10.52 -57.73
N ARG A 514 11.12 11.55 -57.19
CA ARG A 514 12.02 12.42 -57.97
C ARG A 514 13.41 11.78 -57.97
N TYR A 515 13.78 11.20 -59.12
CA TYR A 515 15.01 10.42 -59.27
C TYR A 515 16.27 11.31 -59.30
N GLY A 516 16.17 12.49 -59.91
CA GLY A 516 17.22 13.52 -59.89
C GLY A 516 16.91 14.66 -60.85
N GLY A 517 17.17 15.92 -60.45
CA GLY A 517 16.90 17.08 -61.33
C GLY A 517 15.45 17.13 -61.80
N GLU A 518 15.23 16.92 -63.09
CA GLU A 518 13.94 16.85 -63.81
C GLU A 518 13.45 15.42 -64.09
N GLU A 519 14.16 14.41 -63.60
CA GLU A 519 13.85 12.99 -63.78
C GLU A 519 13.01 12.46 -62.62
N PHE A 520 12.01 11.66 -62.96
CA PHE A 520 11.07 11.04 -62.04
C PHE A 520 10.94 9.56 -62.34
N ALA A 521 10.61 8.79 -61.32
CA ALA A 521 10.45 7.35 -61.40
C ALA A 521 9.15 6.91 -60.73
N VAL A 522 8.51 5.89 -61.31
CA VAL A 522 7.38 5.19 -60.70
C VAL A 522 7.70 3.70 -60.60
N ILE A 523 7.57 3.14 -59.41
CA ILE A 523 7.68 1.71 -59.15
C ILE A 523 6.25 1.16 -59.06
N LEU A 524 5.95 0.14 -59.87
CA LEU A 524 4.63 -0.46 -59.99
C LEU A 524 4.72 -1.97 -59.69
N PRO A 525 4.55 -2.39 -58.42
CA PRO A 525 4.53 -3.81 -58.05
C PRO A 525 3.27 -4.50 -58.62
N ASN A 526 3.36 -5.80 -58.91
CA ASN A 526 2.25 -6.62 -59.42
C ASN A 526 1.56 -5.98 -60.64
N THR A 527 2.37 -5.45 -61.56
CA THR A 527 1.92 -4.70 -62.73
C THR A 527 2.74 -5.13 -63.93
N ASN A 528 2.07 -5.53 -65.01
CA ASN A 528 2.73 -5.90 -66.26
C ASN A 528 3.02 -4.67 -67.15
N GLU A 529 3.72 -4.86 -68.26
CA GLU A 529 4.12 -3.75 -69.14
C GLU A 529 2.93 -2.97 -69.73
N GLU A 530 1.85 -3.65 -70.14
CA GLU A 530 0.67 -3.02 -70.75
C GLU A 530 -0.09 -2.13 -69.74
N GLU A 531 -0.26 -2.63 -68.51
CA GLU A 531 -0.86 -1.89 -67.42
C GLU A 531 0.00 -0.69 -67.04
N ALA A 532 1.33 -0.86 -66.96
CA ALA A 532 2.27 0.21 -66.69
C ALA A 532 2.27 1.27 -67.79
N ALA A 533 2.15 0.88 -69.06
CA ALA A 533 2.02 1.80 -70.18
C ALA A 533 0.71 2.60 -70.10
N CYS A 534 -0.40 1.98 -69.69
CA CYS A 534 -1.66 2.68 -69.44
C CYS A 534 -1.53 3.73 -68.32
N ILE A 535 -0.85 3.37 -67.22
CA ILE A 535 -0.59 4.30 -66.10
C ILE A 535 0.30 5.45 -66.57
N ALA A 536 1.39 5.15 -67.31
CA ALA A 536 2.29 6.16 -67.85
C ALA A 536 1.59 7.11 -68.83
N ASP A 537 0.72 6.63 -69.72
CA ASP A 537 0.00 7.49 -70.67
C ASP A 537 -1.06 8.35 -69.98
N ARG A 538 -1.69 7.82 -68.91
CA ARG A 538 -2.58 8.63 -68.07
C ARG A 538 -1.80 9.76 -67.39
N LEU A 539 -0.68 9.47 -66.74
CA LEU A 539 0.17 10.48 -66.11
C LEU A 539 0.64 11.52 -67.14
N ARG A 540 1.07 11.06 -68.32
CA ARG A 540 1.46 11.94 -69.43
C ARG A 540 0.34 12.91 -69.83
N LYS A 541 -0.89 12.41 -69.97
CA LYS A 541 -2.06 13.23 -70.31
C LYS A 541 -2.36 14.23 -69.20
N GLU A 542 -2.40 13.78 -67.94
CA GLU A 542 -2.61 14.64 -66.76
C GLU A 542 -1.56 15.77 -66.72
N ILE A 543 -0.28 15.44 -66.91
CA ILE A 543 0.83 16.41 -66.90
C ILE A 543 0.74 17.38 -68.09
N SER A 544 0.43 16.90 -69.30
CA SER A 544 0.30 17.76 -70.49
C SER A 544 -0.88 18.74 -70.41
N ALA A 545 -1.90 18.40 -69.61
CA ALA A 545 -3.06 19.24 -69.34
C ALA A 545 -2.82 20.21 -68.16
N MET A 546 -1.78 19.99 -67.36
CA MET A 546 -1.42 20.83 -66.23
C MET A 546 -1.13 22.26 -66.67
N ARG A 547 -1.70 23.23 -65.95
CA ARG A 547 -1.45 24.66 -66.14
C ARG A 547 -0.73 25.18 -64.90
N VAL A 548 0.50 25.62 -65.08
CA VAL A 548 1.31 26.20 -63.99
C VAL A 548 1.25 27.71 -64.13
N SER A 549 0.69 28.39 -63.13
CA SER A 549 0.70 29.85 -63.08
C SER A 549 1.96 30.34 -62.40
N THR A 550 2.66 31.29 -63.01
CA THR A 550 3.77 32.02 -62.38
C THR A 550 3.28 33.29 -61.68
N ASP A 551 4.12 33.89 -60.85
CA ASP A 551 3.78 35.09 -60.04
C ASP A 551 3.46 36.32 -60.90
N ASP A 552 3.92 36.35 -62.15
CA ASP A 552 3.62 37.39 -63.15
C ASP A 552 2.33 37.13 -63.94
N GLY A 553 1.59 36.06 -63.60
CA GLY A 553 0.33 35.68 -64.26
C GLY A 553 0.49 34.89 -65.55
N THR A 554 1.72 34.52 -65.95
CA THR A 554 1.94 33.68 -67.13
C THR A 554 1.48 32.23 -66.86
N ILE A 555 0.78 31.63 -67.83
CA ILE A 555 0.38 30.22 -67.77
C ILE A 555 1.35 29.39 -68.61
N LEU A 556 2.12 28.54 -67.93
CA LEU A 556 3.08 27.63 -68.54
C LEU A 556 2.50 26.22 -68.65
N ARG A 557 2.97 25.48 -69.66
CA ARG A 557 2.64 24.07 -69.90
C ARG A 557 3.94 23.31 -70.13
N ILE A 558 3.98 22.10 -69.61
CA ILE A 558 5.09 21.17 -69.81
C ILE A 558 4.58 19.88 -70.43
N THR A 559 5.46 19.15 -71.09
CA THR A 559 5.21 17.76 -71.47
C THR A 559 6.31 16.89 -70.88
N CYS A 560 6.03 15.60 -70.76
CA CYS A 560 7.01 14.63 -70.29
C CYS A 560 7.05 13.44 -71.25
N SER A 561 8.24 12.89 -71.42
CA SER A 561 8.46 11.62 -72.12
C SER A 561 8.61 10.50 -71.09
N PHE A 562 8.07 9.31 -71.39
CA PHE A 562 8.02 8.17 -70.46
C PHE A 562 8.62 6.92 -71.10
N GLY A 563 9.50 6.25 -70.38
CA GLY A 563 10.02 4.92 -70.68
C GLY A 563 9.50 3.90 -69.68
N VAL A 564 8.97 2.78 -70.18
CA VAL A 564 8.37 1.72 -69.37
C VAL A 564 9.11 0.42 -69.61
N ALA A 565 9.43 -0.30 -68.54
CA ALA A 565 9.99 -1.64 -68.61
C ALA A 565 9.36 -2.57 -67.56
N GLU A 566 9.28 -3.86 -67.87
CA GLU A 566 8.75 -4.91 -66.99
C GLU A 566 9.84 -5.91 -66.60
N ALA A 567 9.77 -6.41 -65.37
CA ALA A 567 10.47 -7.61 -64.89
C ALA A 567 9.44 -8.67 -64.45
N ARG A 568 9.45 -9.84 -65.10
CA ARG A 568 8.54 -10.96 -64.81
C ARG A 568 9.11 -11.99 -63.82
N ASN A 569 10.43 -12.07 -63.68
CA ASN A 569 11.12 -12.97 -62.76
C ASN A 569 12.62 -12.58 -62.65
N ARG A 570 13.41 -13.40 -61.95
CA ARG A 570 14.86 -13.21 -61.73
C ARG A 570 15.75 -13.33 -62.98
N THR A 571 15.22 -13.57 -64.18
CA THR A 571 16.05 -13.57 -65.40
C THR A 571 16.51 -12.16 -65.78
N THR A 572 15.72 -11.14 -65.43
CA THR A 572 16.12 -9.73 -65.50
C THR A 572 16.86 -9.36 -64.21
N THR A 573 17.99 -8.66 -64.29
CA THR A 573 18.65 -8.11 -63.10
C THR A 573 18.06 -6.75 -62.73
N VAL A 574 18.21 -6.33 -61.47
CA VAL A 574 17.79 -5.00 -60.98
C VAL A 574 18.29 -3.88 -61.90
N ASN A 575 19.57 -3.94 -62.28
CA ASN A 575 20.19 -2.96 -63.19
C ASN A 575 19.64 -3.04 -64.62
N ALA A 576 19.27 -4.23 -65.09
CA ALA A 576 18.69 -4.40 -66.43
C ALA A 576 17.30 -3.76 -66.52
N LEU A 577 16.45 -3.87 -65.49
CA LEU A 577 15.13 -3.24 -65.50
C LEU A 577 15.23 -1.70 -65.58
N LEU A 578 16.09 -1.11 -64.76
CA LEU A 578 16.32 0.35 -64.76
C LEU A 578 16.87 0.82 -66.12
N ARG A 579 17.85 0.08 -66.66
CA ARG A 579 18.44 0.38 -67.98
C ARG A 579 17.41 0.27 -69.11
N ASN A 580 16.56 -0.75 -69.08
CA ASN A 580 15.52 -0.95 -70.08
C ASN A 580 14.48 0.18 -70.05
N ALA A 581 14.14 0.69 -68.87
CA ALA A 581 13.26 1.85 -68.72
C ALA A 581 13.93 3.14 -69.24
N ASP A 582 15.23 3.31 -69.00
CA ASP A 582 16.03 4.45 -69.48
C ASP A 582 16.18 4.45 -71.01
N ASP A 583 16.50 3.30 -71.61
CA ASP A 583 16.56 3.12 -73.07
C ASP A 583 15.21 3.48 -73.71
N SER A 584 14.11 3.02 -73.11
CA SER A 584 12.75 3.35 -73.56
C SER A 584 12.43 4.84 -73.44
N LEU A 585 12.88 5.49 -72.37
CA LEU A 585 12.73 6.94 -72.17
C LEU A 585 13.52 7.73 -73.23
N TYR A 586 14.75 7.30 -73.51
CA TYR A 586 15.58 7.87 -74.55
C TYR A 586 14.90 7.79 -75.94
N ASP A 587 14.28 6.66 -76.26
CA ASP A 587 13.55 6.50 -77.51
C ASP A 587 12.23 7.28 -77.55
N ALA A 588 11.56 7.47 -76.42
CA ALA A 588 10.44 8.40 -76.32
C ALA A 588 10.88 9.84 -76.66
N LYS A 589 12.04 10.28 -76.14
CA LYS A 589 12.62 11.59 -76.46
C LYS A 589 12.99 11.71 -77.95
N ARG A 590 13.60 10.69 -78.55
CA ARG A 590 13.99 10.69 -79.99
C ARG A 590 12.81 10.62 -80.95
N ALA A 591 11.76 9.89 -80.58
CA ALA A 591 10.59 9.73 -81.44
C ALA A 591 9.71 11.00 -81.51
N GLY A 592 10.08 12.09 -80.84
CA GLY A 592 9.39 13.38 -80.90
C GLY A 592 8.71 13.78 -79.59
N ARG A 593 9.14 13.22 -78.45
CA ARG A 593 8.74 13.62 -77.08
C ARG A 593 7.24 13.49 -76.80
N ASN A 594 6.80 13.90 -75.59
CA ASN A 594 5.42 13.82 -75.11
C ASN A 594 4.73 12.48 -75.43
N ARG A 595 5.38 11.37 -75.10
CA ARG A 595 4.88 10.01 -75.41
C ARG A 595 5.42 8.97 -74.44
N VAL A 596 4.78 7.81 -74.46
CA VAL A 596 5.22 6.61 -73.76
C VAL A 596 5.87 5.65 -74.75
N ARG A 597 7.00 5.05 -74.36
CA ARG A 597 7.61 3.90 -75.05
C ARG A 597 7.83 2.77 -74.05
N THR A 598 7.59 1.55 -74.50
CA THR A 598 7.86 0.32 -73.74
C THR A 598 9.10 -0.37 -74.31
N TYR A 599 9.83 -1.09 -73.48
CA TYR A 599 11.06 -1.78 -73.90
C TYR A 599 10.78 -2.88 -74.94
N SER A 600 9.65 -3.60 -74.83
CA SER A 600 9.26 -4.61 -75.84
C SER A 600 8.99 -4.02 -77.23
N GLY A 601 8.61 -2.74 -77.32
CA GLY A 601 8.41 -2.00 -78.57
C GLY A 601 9.71 -1.64 -79.30
N LEU A 602 10.88 -1.94 -78.71
CA LEU A 602 12.21 -1.72 -79.27
C LEU A 602 12.81 -2.98 -79.93
N VAL A 603 12.21 -4.16 -79.68
CA VAL A 603 12.60 -5.39 -80.37
C VAL A 603 11.78 -5.49 -81.66
N SER A 604 12.30 -4.86 -82.72
CA SER A 604 11.80 -5.00 -84.08
C SER A 604 11.75 -6.48 -84.49
N GLN A 605 10.62 -6.88 -85.08
CA GLN A 605 10.33 -8.16 -85.72
C GLN A 605 11.51 -8.69 -86.59
N PRO A 606 11.77 -10.01 -86.65
CA PRO A 606 12.62 -10.57 -87.70
C PRO A 606 11.93 -10.39 -89.05
N ALA A 607 12.69 -9.89 -90.03
CA ALA A 607 12.23 -9.73 -91.40
C ALA A 607 11.74 -11.08 -91.95
N VAL A 608 10.44 -11.14 -92.30
CA VAL A 608 9.88 -12.24 -93.09
C VAL A 608 10.07 -11.87 -94.56
N ALA A 609 10.81 -12.72 -95.28
CA ALA A 609 10.90 -12.74 -96.73
C ALA A 609 9.72 -13.49 -97.34
#